data_AF-D5AAF3-F1
#
_entry.id   AF-D5AAF3-F1
#
_cell.length_a   1.000
_cell.length_b   1.000
_cell.length_c   1.000
_cell.angle_alpha   90.00
_cell.angle_beta   90.00
_cell.angle_gamma   90.00
#
_symmetry.space_group_name_H-M   'P 1'
#
loop_
_entity.id
_entity.type
_entity.pdbx_description
1 polymer ?
#
loop_
_entity_poly.entity_id
_entity_poly.type
_entity_poly.pdbx_seq_one_letter_code
_entity_poly.pdbx_strand_id
1 'polypeptide(L)'
;MGSFSDTVVAFEVVLADGRLVRATKDNEFSDLFYAIPWSQGTLGLLVAAEIKLIPIKEYMRLTYMPARGNLRELAQAYIDSFAPRDGDQSKVPDFVESMIYTPTEAVHMTGRYASKEEAKKKGNVINSVGWWFKPWFYQHAQTALKRGEFVEYIPTRQYYHRHTRCLYWEGKLILPFADQWWFRWTMGWLMPPKVSFLKATQGEAIRNYYHEMHVIQDMLVPLYKVADALEFQDREMEIYPIWLCPHRLFKLPVKTTVYPEPGFEEAHRQGDTEFAQMYTDVGIYYTPAPVFRGEAFDGAEAVRRMEKWLIENHGFQPQYAVSELNERDFWRMFDGSLYNSCREKYRAVGTFMSVYYKSKKGRKTEKEVREEEQKQLDNAYAELDQPVME
;
A
#
# COMPACT_ATOMS: atom_id res chain seq x y z
N MET A 1 -5.49 6.49 10.67
CA MET A 1 -6.58 5.56 10.26
C MET A 1 -5.96 4.19 10.01
N GLY A 2 -6.73 3.11 9.96
CA GLY A 2 -6.22 1.80 9.53
C GLY A 2 -6.44 1.55 8.04
N SER A 3 -6.45 0.29 7.64
CA SER A 3 -6.76 -0.16 6.29
C SER A 3 -8.24 0.05 5.94
N PHE A 4 -8.57 -0.03 4.64
CA PHE A 4 -9.96 0.10 4.17
C PHE A 4 -10.91 -0.92 4.85
N SER A 5 -10.44 -2.15 5.06
CA SER A 5 -11.19 -3.21 5.74
C SER A 5 -11.65 -2.81 7.14
N ASP A 6 -10.90 -1.95 7.84
CA ASP A 6 -11.24 -1.52 9.21
C ASP A 6 -12.45 -0.58 9.26
N THR A 7 -12.90 -0.10 8.10
CA THR A 7 -14.12 0.69 7.96
C THR A 7 -15.34 -0.15 7.56
N VAL A 8 -15.15 -1.42 7.23
CA VAL A 8 -16.23 -2.31 6.81
C VAL A 8 -16.90 -2.94 8.03
N VAL A 9 -18.24 -2.93 8.06
CA VAL A 9 -19.03 -3.53 9.16
C VAL A 9 -19.74 -4.81 8.75
N ALA A 10 -19.90 -5.06 7.44
CA ALA A 10 -20.44 -6.30 6.91
C ALA A 10 -19.94 -6.57 5.49
N PHE A 11 -19.79 -7.84 5.15
CA PHE A 11 -19.53 -8.31 3.79
C PHE A 11 -20.65 -9.24 3.33
N GLU A 12 -21.06 -9.15 2.07
CA GLU A 12 -21.91 -10.15 1.42
C GLU A 12 -21.07 -10.94 0.42
N VAL A 13 -21.02 -12.25 0.61
CA VAL A 13 -20.11 -13.13 -0.12
C VAL A 13 -20.87 -14.32 -0.69
N VAL A 14 -20.68 -14.58 -1.98
CA VAL A 14 -21.11 -15.84 -2.61
C VAL A 14 -20.01 -16.88 -2.38
N LEU A 15 -20.34 -17.92 -1.62
CA LEU A 15 -19.43 -19.02 -1.27
C LEU A 15 -19.25 -19.99 -2.44
N ALA A 16 -18.33 -20.94 -2.28
CA ALA A 16 -18.03 -21.97 -3.29
C ALA A 16 -19.24 -22.86 -3.63
N ASP A 17 -20.15 -23.07 -2.67
CA ASP A 17 -21.38 -23.84 -2.86
C ASP A 17 -22.54 -23.01 -3.43
N GLY A 18 -22.28 -21.75 -3.82
CA GLY A 18 -23.26 -20.84 -4.42
C GLY A 18 -24.16 -20.12 -3.42
N ARG A 19 -24.04 -20.38 -2.11
CA ARG A 19 -24.82 -19.64 -1.10
C ARG A 19 -24.32 -18.21 -0.96
N LEU A 20 -25.25 -17.26 -0.88
CA LEU A 20 -24.98 -15.89 -0.45
C LEU A 20 -25.03 -15.85 1.08
N VAL A 21 -23.94 -15.42 1.72
CA VAL A 21 -23.86 -15.22 3.17
C VAL A 21 -23.53 -13.78 3.48
N ARG A 22 -23.98 -13.32 4.65
CA ARG A 22 -23.63 -12.02 5.20
C ARG A 22 -22.72 -12.22 6.41
N ALA A 23 -21.46 -11.81 6.27
CA ALA A 23 -20.47 -11.91 7.33
C ALA A 23 -20.39 -10.60 8.12
N THR A 24 -20.61 -10.68 9.43
CA THR A 24 -20.41 -9.58 10.38
C THR A 24 -19.51 -10.04 11.52
N LYS A 25 -18.97 -9.10 12.28
CA LYS A 25 -18.08 -9.42 13.41
C LYS A 25 -18.73 -10.28 14.51
N ASP A 26 -20.06 -10.34 14.55
CA ASP A 26 -20.86 -10.82 15.68
C ASP A 26 -21.92 -11.89 15.32
N ASN A 27 -21.82 -12.49 14.13
CA ASN A 27 -22.69 -13.60 13.72
C ASN A 27 -21.91 -14.90 13.45
N GLU A 28 -22.60 -15.94 12.98
CA GLU A 28 -22.03 -17.26 12.70
C GLU A 28 -20.95 -17.29 11.60
N PHE A 29 -20.79 -16.19 10.85
CA PHE A 29 -19.79 -15.98 9.80
C PHE A 29 -18.69 -14.99 10.23
N SER A 30 -18.50 -14.79 11.54
CA SER A 30 -17.48 -13.88 12.09
C SER A 30 -16.05 -14.26 11.68
N ASP A 31 -15.74 -15.56 11.60
CA ASP A 31 -14.46 -16.03 11.06
C ASP A 31 -14.22 -15.56 9.62
N LEU A 32 -15.23 -15.66 8.75
CA LEU A 32 -15.18 -15.18 7.38
C LEU A 32 -15.02 -13.66 7.32
N PHE A 33 -15.71 -12.92 8.18
CA PHE A 33 -15.58 -11.47 8.28
C PHE A 33 -14.12 -11.05 8.54
N TYR A 34 -13.44 -11.71 9.48
CA TYR A 34 -12.03 -11.45 9.80
C TYR A 34 -11.05 -12.04 8.77
N ALA A 35 -11.41 -13.10 8.04
CA ALA A 35 -10.56 -13.74 7.04
C ALA A 35 -10.60 -13.07 5.65
N ILE A 36 -11.66 -12.33 5.31
CA ILE A 36 -11.82 -11.67 4.01
C ILE A 36 -10.71 -10.64 3.72
N PRO A 37 -10.33 -9.74 4.64
CA PRO A 37 -9.21 -8.83 4.41
C PRO A 37 -7.95 -9.62 4.04
N TRP A 38 -7.23 -9.18 3.01
CA TRP A 38 -6.03 -9.87 2.49
C TRP A 38 -6.26 -11.28 1.93
N SER A 39 -7.51 -11.68 1.67
CA SER A 39 -7.82 -12.95 0.98
C SER A 39 -7.75 -12.84 -0.54
N GLN A 40 -7.65 -11.65 -1.12
CA GLN A 40 -7.69 -11.46 -2.58
C GLN A 40 -8.91 -12.12 -3.25
N GLY A 41 -10.05 -12.29 -2.55
CA GLY A 41 -11.24 -12.94 -3.12
C GLY A 41 -11.09 -14.44 -3.36
N THR A 42 -10.24 -15.11 -2.58
CA THR A 42 -10.03 -16.58 -2.66
C THR A 42 -10.85 -17.37 -1.63
N LEU A 43 -11.68 -16.69 -0.84
CA LEU A 43 -12.65 -17.30 0.08
C LEU A 43 -14.09 -17.30 -0.46
N GLY A 44 -14.33 -16.57 -1.55
CA GLY A 44 -15.64 -16.37 -2.13
C GLY A 44 -15.69 -15.11 -3.00
N LEU A 45 -16.80 -14.90 -3.69
CA LEU A 45 -17.03 -13.69 -4.48
C LEU A 45 -17.67 -12.62 -3.61
N LEU A 46 -16.92 -11.57 -3.30
CA LEU A 46 -17.44 -10.40 -2.59
C LEU A 46 -18.40 -9.63 -3.50
N VAL A 47 -19.68 -9.56 -3.14
CA VAL A 47 -20.73 -8.91 -3.95
C VAL A 47 -21.26 -7.62 -3.34
N ALA A 48 -21.14 -7.44 -2.02
CA ALA A 48 -21.43 -6.16 -1.36
C ALA A 48 -20.58 -5.98 -0.09
N ALA A 49 -20.37 -4.73 0.31
CA ALA A 49 -19.76 -4.36 1.57
C ALA A 49 -20.53 -3.18 2.18
N GLU A 50 -20.80 -3.25 3.49
CA GLU A 50 -21.36 -2.13 4.24
C GLU A 50 -20.22 -1.37 4.93
N ILE A 51 -20.08 -0.08 4.61
CA ILE A 51 -18.91 0.70 4.98
C ILE A 51 -19.33 1.87 5.88
N LYS A 52 -18.62 2.05 6.99
CA LYS A 52 -18.79 3.19 7.87
C LYS A 52 -18.26 4.45 7.20
N LEU A 53 -19.14 5.45 7.03
CA LEU A 53 -18.79 6.74 6.45
C LEU A 53 -18.50 7.78 7.53
N ILE A 54 -17.76 8.82 7.15
CA ILE A 54 -17.54 10.02 7.96
C ILE A 54 -18.03 11.25 7.18
N PRO A 55 -18.50 12.30 7.88
CA PRO A 55 -18.69 13.59 7.25
C PRO A 55 -17.32 14.19 6.86
N ILE A 56 -17.24 14.77 5.67
CA ILE A 56 -16.05 15.47 5.16
C ILE A 56 -16.36 16.95 4.93
N LYS A 57 -15.34 17.82 4.95
CA LYS A 57 -15.49 19.23 4.58
C LYS A 57 -15.03 19.48 3.14
N GLU A 58 -15.32 20.66 2.61
CA GLU A 58 -15.15 21.01 1.20
C GLU A 58 -13.69 21.16 0.78
N TYR A 59 -12.80 21.48 1.72
CA TYR A 59 -11.37 21.66 1.49
C TYR A 59 -10.52 20.82 2.43
N MET A 60 -9.35 20.46 1.94
CA MET A 60 -8.23 19.95 2.71
C MET A 60 -7.23 21.09 2.91
N ARG A 61 -7.04 21.56 4.13
CA ARG A 61 -5.92 22.43 4.51
C ARG A 61 -4.68 21.57 4.63
N LEU A 62 -3.76 21.73 3.69
CA LEU A 62 -2.55 20.92 3.58
C LEU A 62 -1.33 21.78 3.91
N THR A 63 -0.55 21.34 4.90
CA THR A 63 0.74 21.94 5.26
C THR A 63 1.85 21.12 4.61
N TYR A 64 2.81 21.78 3.95
CA TYR A 64 3.99 21.19 3.34
C TYR A 64 5.23 21.58 4.15
N MET A 65 5.91 20.61 4.75
CA MET A 65 7.06 20.82 5.63
C MET A 65 8.30 20.21 4.97
N PRO A 66 9.24 21.04 4.45
CA PRO A 66 10.49 20.52 3.92
C PRO A 66 11.39 20.02 5.05
N ALA A 67 12.06 18.89 4.84
CA ALA A 67 13.06 18.34 5.74
C ALA A 67 14.37 18.07 4.99
N ARG A 68 15.48 18.29 5.69
CA ARG A 68 16.83 18.00 5.21
C ARG A 68 17.62 17.31 6.31
N GLY A 69 18.37 16.29 5.94
CA GLY A 69 19.10 15.44 6.86
C GLY A 69 19.33 14.07 6.27
N ASN A 70 20.03 13.18 6.95
CA ASN A 70 20.16 11.79 6.52
C ASN A 70 18.81 11.05 6.62
N LEU A 71 18.70 9.86 6.02
CA LEU A 71 17.46 9.07 5.98
C LEU A 71 16.83 8.82 7.36
N ARG A 72 17.63 8.68 8.43
CA ARG A 72 17.11 8.51 9.80
C ARG A 72 16.48 9.80 10.32
N GLU A 73 17.10 10.95 10.05
CA GLU A 73 16.55 12.26 10.40
C GLU A 73 15.26 12.55 9.62
N LEU A 74 15.20 12.19 8.33
CA LEU A 74 13.99 12.31 7.52
C LEU A 74 12.86 11.39 8.02
N ALA A 75 13.18 10.15 8.40
CA ALA A 75 12.22 9.24 9.01
C ALA A 75 11.68 9.77 10.35
N GLN A 76 12.55 10.34 11.19
CA GLN A 76 12.12 10.91 12.46
C GLN A 76 11.23 12.15 12.26
N ALA A 77 11.57 13.03 11.31
CA ALA A 77 10.75 14.18 10.96
C ALA A 77 9.37 13.76 10.41
N TYR A 78 9.33 12.66 9.64
CA TYR A 78 8.07 12.03 9.23
C TYR A 78 7.25 11.57 10.43
N ILE A 79 7.83 10.80 11.35
CA ILE A 79 7.16 10.31 12.56
C ILE A 79 6.60 11.48 13.40
N ASP A 80 7.45 12.48 13.67
CA ASP A 80 7.10 13.64 14.49
C ASP A 80 5.97 14.49 13.87
N SER A 81 5.74 14.38 12.55
CA SER A 81 4.66 15.12 11.86
C SER A 81 3.25 14.64 12.20
N PHE A 82 3.08 13.42 12.74
CA PHE A 82 1.76 12.86 13.03
C PHE A 82 1.65 12.06 14.33
N ALA A 83 2.77 11.67 14.93
CA ALA A 83 2.82 11.00 16.22
C ALA A 83 3.58 11.91 17.21
N PRO A 84 2.96 12.97 17.75
CA PRO A 84 3.66 13.94 18.57
C PRO A 84 4.20 13.31 19.86
N ARG A 85 5.45 13.62 20.22
CA ARG A 85 6.16 13.01 21.36
C ARG A 85 5.55 13.33 22.73
N ASP A 86 4.81 14.42 22.82
CA ASP A 86 4.08 14.82 24.03
C ASP A 86 2.71 14.14 24.15
N GLY A 87 2.32 13.30 23.19
CA GLY A 87 1.07 12.54 23.20
C GLY A 87 -0.18 13.38 22.90
N ASP A 88 -0.04 14.66 22.57
CA ASP A 88 -1.17 15.57 22.36
C ASP A 88 -1.97 15.18 21.10
N GLN A 89 -3.10 14.52 21.31
CA GLN A 89 -3.99 14.06 20.24
C GLN A 89 -4.55 15.22 19.41
N SER A 90 -4.60 16.44 19.92
CA SER A 90 -5.06 17.60 19.14
C SER A 90 -4.13 17.93 17.99
N LYS A 91 -2.84 17.56 18.09
CA LYS A 91 -1.81 17.78 17.05
C LYS A 91 -1.82 16.71 15.96
N VAL A 92 -2.46 15.56 16.21
CA VAL A 92 -2.58 14.48 15.22
C VAL A 92 -3.44 14.96 14.04
N PRO A 93 -2.92 14.90 12.79
CA PRO A 93 -3.65 15.35 11.60
C PRO A 93 -4.68 14.32 11.11
N ASP A 94 -5.60 14.76 10.26
CA ASP A 94 -6.59 13.88 9.60
C ASP A 94 -5.93 13.03 8.50
N PHE A 95 -4.95 13.62 7.81
CA PHE A 95 -4.20 13.00 6.72
C PHE A 95 -2.71 13.22 6.87
N VAL A 96 -1.93 12.24 6.46
CA VAL A 96 -0.46 12.29 6.47
C VAL A 96 0.04 11.64 5.20
N GLU A 97 1.01 12.26 4.58
CA GLU A 97 1.77 11.71 3.46
C GLU A 97 3.18 12.29 3.52
N SER A 98 4.19 11.54 3.15
CA SER A 98 5.52 12.11 2.91
C SER A 98 6.10 11.62 1.61
N MET A 99 6.96 12.46 1.03
CA MET A 99 7.72 12.13 -0.16
C MET A 99 9.20 12.37 0.14
N ILE A 100 9.99 11.31 0.06
CA ILE A 100 11.45 11.40 0.14
C ILE A 100 11.96 11.55 -1.29
N TYR A 101 12.58 12.67 -1.62
CA TYR A 101 13.01 12.97 -3.01
C TYR A 101 14.44 12.53 -3.30
N THR A 102 15.27 12.52 -2.27
CA THR A 102 16.68 12.11 -2.32
C THR A 102 17.05 11.50 -0.97
N PRO A 103 18.24 10.90 -0.81
CA PRO A 103 18.72 10.44 0.49
C PRO A 103 18.84 11.55 1.56
N THR A 104 18.70 12.82 1.15
CA THR A 104 18.91 13.99 2.01
C THR A 104 17.77 15.00 2.05
N GLU A 105 16.74 14.85 1.23
CA GLU A 105 15.64 15.82 1.11
C GLU A 105 14.27 15.14 1.07
N ALA A 106 13.35 15.63 1.90
CA ALA A 106 11.98 15.17 1.95
C ALA A 106 10.98 16.33 2.08
N VAL A 107 9.72 16.05 1.76
CA VAL A 107 8.59 16.92 2.10
C VAL A 107 7.54 16.10 2.82
N HIS A 108 7.28 16.46 4.07
CA HIS A 108 6.21 15.89 4.88
C HIS A 108 4.95 16.73 4.73
N MET A 109 3.81 16.09 4.58
CA MET A 109 2.53 16.74 4.33
C MET A 109 1.49 16.26 5.31
N THR A 110 0.82 17.21 5.97
CA THR A 110 -0.27 16.93 6.90
C THR A 110 -1.52 17.70 6.51
N GLY A 111 -2.65 17.00 6.53
CA GLY A 111 -3.94 17.52 6.09
C GLY A 111 -4.93 17.61 7.23
N ARG A 112 -5.74 18.68 7.22
CA ARG A 112 -6.95 18.79 8.04
C ARG A 112 -8.13 19.28 7.22
N TYR A 113 -9.32 18.76 7.52
CA TYR A 113 -10.53 19.24 6.86
C TYR A 113 -10.85 20.69 7.25
N ALA A 114 -11.00 21.54 6.23
CA ALA A 114 -11.34 22.96 6.35
C ALA A 114 -12.66 23.28 5.64
N SER A 115 -13.43 24.20 6.21
CA SER A 115 -14.67 24.66 5.57
C SER A 115 -14.38 25.61 4.41
N LYS A 116 -15.39 25.84 3.58
CA LYS A 116 -15.33 26.83 2.49
C LYS A 116 -15.08 28.25 3.01
N GLU A 117 -15.65 28.63 4.15
CA GLU A 117 -15.47 29.95 4.78
C GLU A 117 -14.01 30.13 5.22
N GLU A 118 -13.43 29.12 5.85
CA GLU A 118 -12.02 29.12 6.24
C GLU A 118 -11.11 29.28 5.02
N ALA A 119 -11.29 28.43 4.00
CA ALA A 119 -10.47 28.45 2.79
C ALA A 119 -10.51 29.80 2.06
N LYS A 120 -11.63 30.53 2.13
CA LYS A 120 -11.83 31.84 1.48
C LYS A 120 -11.39 33.04 2.31
N LYS A 121 -10.90 32.87 3.53
CA LYS A 121 -10.37 33.99 4.34
C LYS A 121 -9.20 34.66 3.61
N LYS A 122 -9.13 35.99 3.71
CA LYS A 122 -8.06 36.80 3.10
C LYS A 122 -6.70 36.30 3.58
N GLY A 123 -5.79 36.03 2.65
CA GLY A 123 -4.45 35.51 2.93
C GLY A 123 -4.31 33.99 2.73
N ASN A 124 -5.41 33.23 2.74
CA ASN A 124 -5.37 31.80 2.43
C ASN A 124 -5.24 31.56 0.91
N VAL A 125 -4.48 30.53 0.54
CA VAL A 125 -4.24 30.15 -0.86
C VAL A 125 -5.06 28.92 -1.19
N ILE A 126 -6.00 29.05 -2.14
CA ILE A 126 -6.75 27.91 -2.66
C ILE A 126 -5.97 27.32 -3.85
N ASN A 127 -5.56 26.06 -3.74
CA ASN A 127 -4.89 25.35 -4.82
C ASN A 127 -5.81 24.28 -5.43
N SER A 128 -6.38 24.59 -6.60
CA SER A 128 -7.10 23.57 -7.38
C SER A 128 -6.13 22.66 -8.14
N VAL A 129 -5.53 21.67 -7.46
CA VAL A 129 -4.54 20.74 -8.05
C VAL A 129 -5.09 19.89 -9.20
N GLY A 130 -6.42 19.77 -9.32
CA GLY A 130 -7.09 18.97 -10.34
C GLY A 130 -7.01 19.53 -11.76
N TRP A 131 -6.56 20.77 -11.95
CA TRP A 131 -6.39 21.36 -13.29
C TRP A 131 -5.26 20.68 -14.06
N TRP A 132 -5.55 20.25 -15.29
CA TRP A 132 -4.62 19.44 -16.10
C TRP A 132 -3.32 20.17 -16.47
N PHE A 133 -3.37 21.49 -16.55
CA PHE A 133 -2.22 22.34 -16.89
C PHE A 133 -1.34 22.67 -15.69
N LYS A 134 -1.65 22.18 -14.48
CA LYS A 134 -0.79 22.38 -13.29
C LYS A 134 0.35 21.37 -13.23
N PRO A 135 1.45 21.69 -12.53
CA PRO A 135 2.48 20.70 -12.25
C PRO A 135 1.88 19.48 -11.56
N TRP A 136 2.50 18.33 -11.74
CA TRP A 136 2.10 17.13 -11.02
C TRP A 136 2.28 17.33 -9.52
N PHE A 137 1.43 16.67 -8.72
CA PHE A 137 1.33 16.98 -7.30
C PHE A 137 2.66 16.81 -6.55
N TYR A 138 3.41 15.73 -6.83
CA TYR A 138 4.73 15.53 -6.23
C TYR A 138 5.72 16.65 -6.62
N GLN A 139 5.72 17.10 -7.87
CA GLN A 139 6.59 18.23 -8.30
C GLN A 139 6.19 19.53 -7.60
N HIS A 140 4.89 19.77 -7.42
CA HIS A 140 4.38 20.91 -6.66
C HIS A 140 4.79 20.83 -5.18
N ALA A 141 4.63 19.67 -4.55
CA ALA A 141 5.06 19.43 -3.17
C ALA A 141 6.56 19.67 -3.00
N GLN A 142 7.39 19.20 -3.94
CA GLN A 142 8.84 19.38 -3.94
C GLN A 142 9.27 20.85 -3.89
N THR A 143 8.44 21.79 -4.36
CA THR A 143 8.75 23.23 -4.27
C THR A 143 8.94 23.73 -2.85
N ALA A 144 8.39 23.02 -1.84
CA ALA A 144 8.61 23.31 -0.42
C ALA A 144 10.10 23.32 -0.05
N LEU A 145 10.92 22.46 -0.69
CA LEU A 145 12.37 22.41 -0.44
C LEU A 145 13.05 23.74 -0.73
N LYS A 146 12.54 24.53 -1.69
CA LYS A 146 13.08 25.85 -2.05
C LYS A 146 12.32 26.98 -1.36
N ARG A 147 11.01 26.84 -1.21
CA ARG A 147 10.12 27.89 -0.69
C ARG A 147 10.11 27.99 0.84
N GLY A 148 10.49 26.91 1.54
CA GLY A 148 10.20 26.74 2.96
C GLY A 148 8.80 26.18 3.17
N GLU A 149 8.40 26.05 4.44
CA GLU A 149 7.07 25.56 4.81
C GLU A 149 5.97 26.47 4.24
N PHE A 150 4.90 25.87 3.72
CA PHE A 150 3.73 26.61 3.30
C PHE A 150 2.43 25.82 3.46
N VAL A 151 1.31 26.55 3.43
CA VAL A 151 -0.04 26.00 3.59
C VAL A 151 -0.90 26.40 2.40
N GLU A 152 -1.73 25.47 1.94
CA GLU A 152 -2.76 25.73 0.94
C GLU A 152 -4.04 24.92 1.22
N TYR A 153 -5.12 25.32 0.55
CA TYR A 153 -6.44 24.70 0.65
C TYR A 153 -6.79 24.06 -0.67
N ILE A 154 -6.86 22.74 -0.69
CA ILE A 154 -7.16 21.95 -1.88
C ILE A 154 -8.63 21.50 -1.80
N PRO A 155 -9.47 21.66 -2.83
CA PRO A 155 -10.80 21.07 -2.83
C PRO A 155 -10.71 19.57 -2.52
N THR A 156 -11.47 19.08 -1.53
CA THR A 156 -11.28 17.72 -0.98
C THR A 156 -11.29 16.62 -2.03
N ARG A 157 -12.20 16.70 -3.01
CA ARG A 157 -12.23 15.75 -4.14
C ARG A 157 -10.93 15.75 -4.95
N GLN A 158 -10.35 16.93 -5.18
CA GLN A 158 -9.07 17.03 -5.91
C GLN A 158 -7.91 16.51 -5.08
N TYR A 159 -7.95 16.68 -3.76
CA TYR A 159 -6.95 16.10 -2.87
C TYR A 159 -6.92 14.56 -2.94
N TYR A 160 -8.07 13.90 -2.98
CA TYR A 160 -8.11 12.43 -3.15
C TYR A 160 -7.59 11.95 -4.50
N HIS A 161 -7.71 12.77 -5.55
CA HIS A 161 -7.24 12.44 -6.90
C HIS A 161 -5.87 13.05 -7.25
N ARG A 162 -5.12 13.56 -6.25
CA ARG A 162 -3.87 14.32 -6.47
C ARG A 162 -2.79 13.54 -7.23
N HIS A 163 -2.74 12.23 -7.06
CA HIS A 163 -1.77 11.34 -7.72
C HIS A 163 -2.28 10.74 -9.04
N THR A 164 -3.58 10.86 -9.36
CA THR A 164 -4.20 10.13 -10.47
C THR A 164 -3.60 10.49 -11.83
N ARG A 165 -3.36 11.79 -12.10
CA ARG A 165 -2.87 12.25 -13.40
C ARG A 165 -1.47 11.77 -13.75
N CYS A 166 -0.62 11.63 -12.74
CA CYS A 166 0.80 11.30 -12.90
C CYS A 166 1.14 9.91 -12.41
N LEU A 167 0.14 9.12 -11.97
CA LEU A 167 0.35 7.81 -11.36
C LEU A 167 1.44 7.90 -10.29
N TYR A 168 1.21 8.79 -9.31
CA TYR A 168 2.22 9.31 -8.37
C TYR A 168 3.34 10.08 -9.08
N TRP A 169 4.26 9.39 -9.75
CA TRP A 169 5.35 9.96 -10.55
C TRP A 169 5.74 9.09 -11.75
N GLU A 170 5.12 7.92 -11.93
CA GLU A 170 5.40 7.00 -13.03
C GLU A 170 5.04 7.57 -14.40
N GLY A 171 4.18 8.60 -14.43
CA GLY A 171 3.85 9.32 -15.66
C GLY A 171 5.10 9.79 -16.43
N LYS A 172 6.22 10.04 -15.74
CA LYS A 172 7.49 10.42 -16.36
C LYS A 172 8.19 9.27 -17.09
N LEU A 173 8.00 8.03 -16.64
CA LEU A 173 8.53 6.85 -17.34
C LEU A 173 7.72 6.59 -18.62
N ILE A 174 6.40 6.77 -18.54
CA ILE A 174 5.49 6.51 -19.66
C ILE A 174 5.62 7.61 -20.73
N LEU A 175 5.64 8.87 -20.32
CA LEU A 175 5.76 10.04 -21.21
C LEU A 175 6.75 11.05 -20.58
N PRO A 176 8.06 10.94 -20.85
CA PRO A 176 9.09 11.76 -20.19
C PRO A 176 8.94 13.28 -20.33
N PHE A 177 8.29 13.73 -21.40
CA PHE A 177 8.03 15.14 -21.68
C PHE A 177 6.67 15.64 -21.16
N ALA A 178 5.85 14.77 -20.53
CA ALA A 178 4.50 15.14 -20.11
C ALA A 178 4.45 16.12 -18.93
N ASP A 179 5.57 16.35 -18.25
CA ASP A 179 5.71 17.37 -17.20
C ASP A 179 6.03 18.78 -17.76
N GLN A 180 6.34 18.90 -19.05
CA GLN A 180 6.64 20.18 -19.69
C GLN A 180 5.39 21.06 -19.77
N TRP A 181 5.57 22.36 -19.57
CA TRP A 181 4.44 23.31 -19.51
C TRP A 181 3.59 23.26 -20.80
N TRP A 182 4.20 23.23 -21.97
CA TRP A 182 3.49 23.22 -23.26
C TRP A 182 2.64 21.96 -23.42
N PHE A 183 3.12 20.80 -22.95
CA PHE A 183 2.37 19.55 -23.00
C PHE A 183 1.20 19.61 -22.03
N ARG A 184 1.44 20.01 -20.77
CA ARG A 184 0.38 20.11 -19.76
C ARG A 184 -0.73 21.06 -20.19
N TRP A 185 -0.40 22.17 -20.86
CA TRP A 185 -1.40 23.12 -21.35
C TRP A 185 -2.21 22.60 -22.55
N THR A 186 -1.57 21.93 -23.52
CA THR A 186 -2.23 21.52 -24.77
C THR A 186 -2.84 20.11 -24.69
N MET A 187 -2.15 19.18 -24.04
CA MET A 187 -2.43 17.73 -24.05
C MET A 187 -2.56 17.12 -22.64
N GLY A 188 -2.33 17.88 -21.57
CA GLY A 188 -2.37 17.35 -20.19
C GLY A 188 -3.72 16.79 -19.76
N TRP A 189 -4.81 17.14 -20.44
CA TRP A 189 -6.15 16.59 -20.20
C TRP A 189 -6.28 15.11 -20.62
N LEU A 190 -5.35 14.60 -21.42
CA LEU A 190 -5.25 13.18 -21.80
C LEU A 190 -4.61 12.30 -20.71
N MET A 191 -4.05 12.90 -19.65
CA MET A 191 -3.41 12.16 -18.55
C MET A 191 -4.41 11.76 -17.44
N PRO A 192 -4.30 10.55 -16.86
CA PRO A 192 -3.34 9.51 -17.21
C PRO A 192 -3.73 8.80 -18.52
N PRO A 193 -2.76 8.33 -19.33
CA PRO A 193 -3.06 7.61 -20.56
C PRO A 193 -3.83 6.32 -20.23
N LYS A 194 -4.85 6.00 -21.04
CA LYS A 194 -5.61 4.76 -20.87
C LYS A 194 -4.67 3.56 -21.00
N VAL A 195 -4.74 2.62 -20.05
CA VAL A 195 -3.92 1.39 -20.06
C VAL A 195 -4.09 0.61 -21.37
N SER A 196 -5.31 0.57 -21.92
CA SER A 196 -5.57 -0.08 -23.22
C SER A 196 -4.82 0.59 -24.38
N PHE A 197 -4.67 1.91 -24.35
CA PHE A 197 -3.91 2.65 -25.33
C PHE A 197 -2.41 2.35 -25.20
N LEU A 198 -1.86 2.36 -23.98
CA LEU A 198 -0.46 1.99 -23.71
C LEU A 198 -0.15 0.57 -24.20
N LYS A 199 -1.02 -0.40 -23.90
CA LYS A 199 -0.88 -1.79 -24.33
C LYS A 199 -0.94 -1.96 -25.84
N ALA A 200 -1.68 -1.11 -26.55
CA ALA A 200 -1.76 -1.16 -28.01
C ALA A 200 -0.51 -0.58 -28.68
N THR A 201 0.18 0.36 -28.03
CA THR A 201 1.35 1.06 -28.60
C THR A 201 2.70 0.50 -28.14
N GLN A 202 2.74 -0.31 -27.07
CA GLN A 202 3.97 -0.92 -26.56
C GLN A 202 4.13 -2.35 -27.11
N GLY A 203 5.16 -2.55 -27.93
CA GLY A 203 5.57 -3.89 -28.36
C GLY A 203 6.13 -4.74 -27.22
N GLU A 204 6.26 -6.06 -27.42
CA GLU A 204 6.69 -6.99 -26.37
C GLU A 204 8.05 -6.67 -25.76
N ALA A 205 9.01 -6.19 -26.58
CA ALA A 205 10.34 -5.80 -26.10
C ALA A 205 10.30 -4.62 -25.12
N ILE A 206 9.47 -3.61 -25.40
CA ILE A 206 9.28 -2.45 -24.52
C ILE A 206 8.58 -2.88 -23.24
N ARG A 207 7.58 -3.76 -23.34
CA ARG A 207 6.86 -4.31 -22.18
C ARG A 207 7.79 -5.11 -21.27
N ASN A 208 8.64 -5.97 -21.84
CA ASN A 208 9.60 -6.76 -21.06
C ASN A 208 10.67 -5.87 -20.42
N TYR A 209 11.18 -4.86 -21.15
CA TYR A 209 12.11 -3.88 -20.60
C TYR A 209 11.50 -3.14 -19.40
N TYR A 210 10.26 -2.66 -19.50
CA TYR A 210 9.58 -2.04 -18.36
C TYR A 210 9.34 -3.06 -17.22
N HIS A 211 9.03 -4.32 -17.50
CA HIS A 211 8.85 -5.32 -16.43
C HIS A 211 10.14 -5.69 -15.71
N GLU A 212 11.29 -5.67 -16.40
CA GLU A 212 12.59 -6.04 -15.85
C GLU A 212 13.27 -4.88 -15.14
N MET A 213 13.04 -3.65 -15.61
CA MET A 213 13.77 -2.44 -15.21
C MET A 213 12.94 -1.46 -14.39
N HIS A 214 11.78 -1.89 -13.89
CA HIS A 214 10.87 -1.09 -13.09
C HIS A 214 10.46 -1.86 -11.84
N VAL A 215 10.51 -1.22 -10.69
CA VAL A 215 10.06 -1.79 -9.43
C VAL A 215 8.78 -1.08 -9.03
N ILE A 216 7.74 -1.88 -8.76
CA ILE A 216 6.48 -1.44 -8.15
C ILE A 216 6.28 -2.32 -6.93
N GLN A 217 6.71 -1.82 -5.79
CA GLN A 217 6.66 -2.54 -4.53
C GLN A 217 6.29 -1.62 -3.39
N ASP A 218 5.74 -2.23 -2.35
CA ASP A 218 5.42 -1.58 -1.09
C ASP A 218 5.94 -2.41 0.06
N MET A 219 6.41 -1.72 1.09
CA MET A 219 6.86 -2.32 2.34
C MET A 219 5.99 -1.77 3.47
N LEU A 220 5.07 -2.57 4.00
CA LEU A 220 4.35 -2.24 5.22
C LEU A 220 5.24 -2.59 6.42
N VAL A 221 5.80 -1.60 7.08
CA VAL A 221 6.78 -1.79 8.17
C VAL A 221 6.30 -1.16 9.46
N PRO A 222 6.64 -1.72 10.63
CA PRO A 222 6.41 -1.03 11.90
C PRO A 222 7.00 0.39 11.87
N LEU A 223 6.31 1.36 12.47
CA LEU A 223 6.69 2.78 12.35
C LEU A 223 8.14 3.04 12.81
N TYR A 224 8.59 2.37 13.88
CA TYR A 224 9.95 2.51 14.40
C TYR A 224 11.03 1.92 13.47
N LYS A 225 10.64 1.17 12.43
CA LYS A 225 11.52 0.57 11.41
C LYS A 225 11.59 1.36 10.11
N VAL A 226 10.86 2.47 9.97
CA VAL A 226 10.87 3.27 8.73
C VAL A 226 12.27 3.73 8.35
N ALA A 227 13.07 4.17 9.33
CA ALA A 227 14.46 4.57 9.07
C ALA A 227 15.30 3.44 8.47
N ASP A 228 15.19 2.23 9.04
CA ASP A 228 15.90 1.04 8.55
C ASP A 228 15.40 0.63 7.16
N ALA A 229 14.09 0.76 6.89
CA ALA A 229 13.50 0.47 5.59
C ALA A 229 13.99 1.44 4.50
N LEU A 230 14.10 2.73 4.82
CA LEU A 230 14.65 3.73 3.91
C LEU A 230 16.12 3.44 3.57
N GLU A 231 16.95 3.13 4.57
CA GLU A 231 18.37 2.77 4.34
C GLU A 231 18.51 1.46 3.55
N PHE A 232 17.64 0.48 3.81
CA PHE A 232 17.58 -0.76 3.04
C PHE A 232 17.26 -0.46 1.56
N GLN A 233 16.19 0.28 1.31
CA GLN A 233 15.74 0.67 -0.02
C GLN A 233 16.82 1.46 -0.79
N ASP A 234 17.47 2.42 -0.13
CA ASP A 234 18.55 3.20 -0.72
C ASP A 234 19.71 2.30 -1.17
N ARG A 235 20.13 1.36 -0.33
CA ARG A 235 21.20 0.41 -0.66
C ARG A 235 20.83 -0.56 -1.78
N GLU A 236 19.60 -1.08 -1.76
CA GLU A 236 19.21 -2.21 -2.63
C GLU A 236 18.68 -1.76 -3.99
N MET A 237 18.02 -0.61 -4.07
CA MET A 237 17.29 -0.19 -5.28
C MET A 237 17.55 1.26 -5.68
N GLU A 238 17.97 2.15 -4.77
CA GLU A 238 18.21 3.58 -5.04
C GLU A 238 17.03 4.27 -5.78
N ILE A 239 15.80 3.86 -5.49
CA ILE A 239 14.61 4.45 -6.14
C ILE A 239 14.15 5.68 -5.36
N TYR A 240 13.98 6.78 -6.10
CA TYR A 240 13.37 8.02 -5.64
C TYR A 240 12.44 8.61 -6.71
N PRO A 241 11.37 9.32 -6.31
CA PRO A 241 10.97 9.57 -4.91
C PRO A 241 10.33 8.33 -4.24
N ILE A 242 10.30 8.33 -2.91
CA ILE A 242 9.67 7.29 -2.07
C ILE A 242 8.40 7.86 -1.44
N TRP A 243 7.32 7.09 -1.45
CA TRP A 243 6.06 7.45 -0.81
C TRP A 243 6.00 6.89 0.62
N LEU A 244 5.58 7.69 1.59
CA LEU A 244 5.33 7.23 2.96
C LEU A 244 3.90 7.55 3.39
N CYS A 245 3.18 6.56 3.89
CA CYS A 245 1.82 6.72 4.40
C CYS A 245 1.61 5.91 5.69
N PRO A 246 1.34 6.57 6.84
CA PRO A 246 1.14 5.84 8.09
C PRO A 246 -0.25 5.25 8.16
N HIS A 247 -0.35 4.07 8.74
CA HIS A 247 -1.61 3.39 9.00
C HIS A 247 -1.53 2.60 10.30
N ARG A 248 -2.70 2.41 10.93
CA ARG A 248 -2.82 1.58 12.12
C ARG A 248 -3.10 0.15 11.73
N LEU A 249 -2.42 -0.76 12.40
CA LEU A 249 -2.77 -2.16 12.42
C LEU A 249 -3.43 -2.48 13.75
N PHE A 250 -4.71 -2.80 13.72
CA PHE A 250 -5.50 -2.99 14.93
C PHE A 250 -5.27 -4.36 15.56
N LYS A 251 -5.25 -4.39 16.89
CA LYS A 251 -5.33 -5.61 17.67
C LYS A 251 -6.76 -6.16 17.60
N LEU A 252 -6.94 -7.23 16.84
CA LEU A 252 -8.23 -7.88 16.63
C LEU A 252 -8.44 -9.04 17.63
N PRO A 253 -9.70 -9.46 17.89
CA PRO A 253 -9.99 -10.58 18.79
C PRO A 253 -9.52 -11.94 18.24
N VAL A 254 -9.20 -12.00 16.95
CA VAL A 254 -8.65 -13.18 16.27
C VAL A 254 -7.39 -12.77 15.52
N LYS A 255 -6.48 -13.73 15.34
CA LYS A 255 -5.26 -13.53 14.55
C LYS A 255 -5.61 -13.64 13.06
N THR A 256 -5.48 -12.53 12.35
CA THR A 256 -5.74 -12.41 10.90
C THR A 256 -4.46 -12.55 10.09
N THR A 257 -4.58 -12.64 8.76
CA THR A 257 -3.47 -12.75 7.80
C THR A 257 -2.33 -11.77 8.06
N VAL A 258 -2.70 -10.54 8.42
CA VAL A 258 -1.81 -9.48 8.88
C VAL A 258 -2.25 -9.10 10.29
N TYR A 259 -1.30 -9.00 11.23
CA TYR A 259 -1.56 -8.75 12.65
C TYR A 259 -0.39 -7.97 13.28
N PRO A 260 -0.60 -7.22 14.39
CA PRO A 260 0.46 -6.45 15.02
C PRO A 260 1.54 -7.36 15.60
N GLU A 261 2.74 -6.83 15.83
CA GLU A 261 3.79 -7.57 16.54
C GLU A 261 3.30 -8.05 17.92
N PRO A 262 3.52 -9.32 18.29
CA PRO A 262 3.20 -9.79 19.63
C PRO A 262 3.86 -8.94 20.72
N GLY A 263 3.08 -8.41 21.65
CA GLY A 263 3.58 -7.58 22.76
C GLY A 263 3.92 -6.14 22.38
N PHE A 264 3.51 -5.65 21.20
CA PHE A 264 3.78 -4.26 20.80
C PHE A 264 3.25 -3.24 21.83
N GLU A 265 2.15 -3.56 22.51
CA GLU A 265 1.52 -2.70 23.53
C GLU A 265 2.42 -2.43 24.75
N GLU A 266 3.34 -3.35 25.07
CA GLU A 266 4.25 -3.26 26.21
C GLU A 266 5.47 -2.37 25.89
N ALA A 267 5.77 -2.17 24.60
CA ALA A 267 6.93 -1.43 24.15
C ALA A 267 6.73 0.10 24.21
N HIS A 268 5.48 0.58 24.33
CA HIS A 268 5.11 1.99 24.41
C HIS A 268 5.83 2.88 23.38
N ARG A 269 5.93 2.41 22.13
CA ARG A 269 6.64 3.13 21.06
C ARG A 269 5.82 4.31 20.53
N GLN A 270 6.52 5.29 19.96
CA GLN A 270 5.91 6.47 19.36
C GLN A 270 4.91 6.07 18.27
N GLY A 271 3.66 6.54 18.39
CA GLY A 271 2.57 6.27 17.46
C GLY A 271 1.74 5.03 17.79
N ASP A 272 2.26 4.10 18.59
CA ASP A 272 1.52 2.93 19.05
C ASP A 272 0.48 3.32 20.11
N THR A 273 -0.56 2.51 20.21
CA THR A 273 -1.66 2.66 21.17
C THR A 273 -1.99 1.32 21.78
N GLU A 274 -2.75 1.27 22.88
CA GLU A 274 -3.13 0.00 23.54
C GLU A 274 -3.88 -0.99 22.62
N PHE A 275 -4.51 -0.49 21.56
CA PHE A 275 -5.36 -1.27 20.66
C PHE A 275 -4.84 -1.34 19.22
N ALA A 276 -3.74 -0.68 18.89
CA ALA A 276 -3.20 -0.68 17.53
C ALA A 276 -1.73 -0.28 17.47
N GLN A 277 -0.97 -1.00 16.66
CA GLN A 277 0.41 -0.67 16.32
C GLN A 277 0.44 0.24 15.09
N MET A 278 1.34 1.22 15.08
CA MET A 278 1.54 2.07 13.92
C MET A 278 2.49 1.40 12.93
N TYR A 279 2.05 1.32 11.68
CA TYR A 279 2.83 0.89 10.54
C TYR A 279 2.93 2.01 9.51
N THR A 280 3.89 1.90 8.61
CA THR A 280 4.04 2.79 7.46
C THR A 280 4.08 1.96 6.20
N ASP A 281 3.31 2.40 5.22
CA ASP A 281 3.49 1.96 3.85
C ASP A 281 4.63 2.75 3.21
N VAL A 282 5.69 2.05 2.79
CA VAL A 282 6.86 2.60 2.09
C VAL A 282 6.76 2.19 0.62
N GLY A 283 6.25 3.11 -0.20
CA GLY A 283 5.99 2.89 -1.61
C GLY A 283 7.19 3.21 -2.50
N ILE A 284 7.60 2.20 -3.27
CA ILE A 284 8.79 2.20 -4.13
C ILE A 284 8.33 1.93 -5.56
N TYR A 285 8.14 3.00 -6.34
CA TYR A 285 7.53 2.94 -7.69
C TYR A 285 8.38 3.69 -8.70
N TYR A 286 9.47 3.11 -9.20
CA TYR A 286 10.25 3.74 -10.27
C TYR A 286 11.27 2.78 -10.88
N THR A 287 11.97 3.30 -11.89
CA THR A 287 13.20 2.70 -12.38
C THR A 287 14.34 2.95 -11.37
N PRO A 288 15.05 1.91 -10.91
CA PRO A 288 16.25 2.02 -10.07
C PRO A 288 17.32 2.93 -10.64
N ALA A 289 18.05 3.66 -9.78
CA ALA A 289 19.16 4.51 -10.24
C ALA A 289 20.29 3.73 -10.97
N PRO A 290 20.70 2.51 -10.57
CA PRO A 290 21.65 1.69 -11.32
C PRO A 290 21.25 1.51 -12.80
N VAL A 291 19.95 1.33 -13.06
CA VAL A 291 19.44 1.17 -14.43
C VAL A 291 19.69 2.44 -15.26
N PHE A 292 19.43 3.63 -14.70
CA PHE A 292 19.72 4.90 -15.38
C PHE A 292 21.21 5.12 -15.64
N ARG A 293 22.08 4.55 -14.79
CA ARG A 293 23.54 4.58 -14.96
C ARG A 293 24.06 3.52 -15.94
N GLY A 294 23.20 2.62 -16.44
CA GLY A 294 23.59 1.51 -17.31
C GLY A 294 24.27 0.36 -16.57
N GLU A 295 24.12 0.29 -15.25
CA GLU A 295 24.62 -0.79 -14.42
C GLU A 295 23.66 -2.00 -14.47
N ALA A 296 24.19 -3.20 -14.20
CA ALA A 296 23.37 -4.39 -14.12
C ALA A 296 22.46 -4.31 -12.88
N PHE A 297 21.16 -4.56 -13.07
CA PHE A 297 20.18 -4.61 -12.00
C PHE A 297 19.27 -5.84 -12.19
N ASP A 298 19.16 -6.66 -11.14
CA ASP A 298 18.24 -7.79 -11.10
C ASP A 298 17.07 -7.44 -10.17
N GLY A 299 15.94 -7.02 -10.77
CA GLY A 299 14.76 -6.65 -10.01
C GLY A 299 14.12 -7.80 -9.26
N ALA A 300 14.21 -9.04 -9.77
CA ALA A 300 13.65 -10.20 -9.08
C ALA A 300 14.48 -10.52 -7.83
N GLU A 301 15.81 -10.42 -7.91
CA GLU A 301 16.67 -10.61 -6.75
C GLU A 301 16.53 -9.47 -5.74
N ALA A 302 16.42 -8.21 -6.19
CA ALA A 302 16.16 -7.09 -5.29
C ALA A 302 14.83 -7.27 -4.52
N VAL A 303 13.77 -7.73 -5.21
CA VAL A 303 12.48 -8.06 -4.57
C VAL A 303 12.64 -9.22 -3.58
N ARG A 304 13.34 -10.31 -3.92
CA ARG A 304 13.59 -11.42 -2.98
C ARG A 304 14.30 -10.95 -1.71
N ARG A 305 15.29 -10.06 -1.83
CA ARG A 305 15.97 -9.47 -0.66
C ARG A 305 15.05 -8.59 0.16
N MET A 306 14.18 -7.81 -0.49
CA MET A 306 13.15 -7.00 0.18
C MET A 306 12.15 -7.86 0.96
N GLU A 307 11.62 -8.91 0.34
CA GLU A 307 10.67 -9.82 0.99
C GLU A 307 11.29 -10.54 2.20
N LYS A 308 12.54 -10.98 2.07
CA LYS A 308 13.29 -11.54 3.20
C LYS A 308 13.46 -10.52 4.34
N TRP A 309 13.83 -9.28 4.00
CA TRP A 309 13.97 -8.21 4.99
C TRP A 309 12.65 -7.93 5.71
N LEU A 310 11.51 -7.94 4.99
CA LEU A 310 10.17 -7.79 5.59
C LEU A 310 9.86 -8.90 6.59
N ILE A 311 10.13 -10.17 6.23
CA ILE A 311 9.94 -11.32 7.14
C ILE A 311 10.79 -11.14 8.41
N GLU A 312 12.04 -10.68 8.28
CA GLU A 312 12.96 -10.47 9.40
C GLU A 312 12.60 -9.28 10.30
N ASN A 313 11.76 -8.35 9.81
CA ASN A 313 11.41 -7.10 10.52
C ASN A 313 9.91 -6.97 10.78
N HIS A 314 9.16 -8.08 10.81
CA HIS A 314 7.71 -8.09 11.05
C HIS A 314 6.92 -7.16 10.13
N GLY A 315 7.38 -7.05 8.88
CA GLY A 315 6.74 -6.28 7.82
C GLY A 315 5.93 -7.17 6.88
N PHE A 316 5.10 -6.52 6.07
CA PHE A 316 4.22 -7.19 5.12
C PHE A 316 4.36 -6.55 3.73
N GLN A 317 4.25 -7.37 2.70
CA GLN A 317 4.17 -6.89 1.32
C GLN A 317 2.70 -6.85 0.89
N PRO A 318 2.16 -5.71 0.42
CA PRO A 318 0.83 -5.66 -0.16
C PRO A 318 0.68 -6.63 -1.33
N GLN A 319 -0.28 -7.55 -1.24
CA GLN A 319 -0.47 -8.66 -2.17
C GLN A 319 -0.92 -8.26 -3.59
N TYR A 320 -1.11 -6.96 -3.87
CA TYR A 320 -1.34 -6.46 -5.23
C TYR A 320 -0.02 -6.44 -6.04
N ALA A 321 1.10 -6.29 -5.34
CA ALA A 321 2.42 -6.37 -5.93
C ALA A 321 2.80 -7.83 -6.21
N VAL A 322 3.71 -8.01 -7.15
CA VAL A 322 4.19 -9.34 -7.52
C VAL A 322 5.15 -9.83 -6.44
N SER A 323 4.88 -11.03 -5.92
CA SER A 323 5.77 -11.71 -4.97
C SER A 323 6.68 -12.73 -5.66
N GLU A 324 7.94 -12.76 -5.23
CA GLU A 324 8.98 -13.73 -5.61
C GLU A 324 9.15 -14.83 -4.54
N LEU A 325 8.35 -14.79 -3.45
CA LEU A 325 8.38 -15.78 -2.38
C LEU A 325 7.97 -17.18 -2.85
N ASN A 326 8.61 -18.19 -2.26
CA ASN A 326 8.04 -19.53 -2.22
C ASN A 326 6.89 -19.59 -1.19
N GLU A 327 6.06 -20.63 -1.24
CA GLU A 327 4.88 -20.74 -0.38
C GLU A 327 5.23 -20.75 1.12
N ARG A 328 6.33 -21.43 1.49
CA ARG A 328 6.78 -21.49 2.88
C ARG A 328 7.12 -20.11 3.43
N ASP A 329 7.88 -19.31 2.68
CA ASP A 329 8.26 -17.97 3.11
C ASP A 329 7.09 -16.98 3.04
N PHE A 330 6.14 -17.19 2.11
CA PHE A 330 4.88 -16.44 2.10
C PHE A 330 4.11 -16.62 3.42
N TRP A 331 3.96 -17.85 3.90
CA TRP A 331 3.32 -18.14 5.19
C TRP A 331 4.21 -17.84 6.42
N ARG A 332 5.46 -17.41 6.23
CA ARG A 332 6.26 -16.80 7.30
C ARG A 332 5.98 -15.30 7.42
N MET A 333 5.69 -14.64 6.30
CA MET A 333 5.27 -13.23 6.28
C MET A 333 3.83 -13.06 6.76
N PHE A 334 2.92 -13.94 6.33
CA PHE A 334 1.49 -13.87 6.63
C PHE A 334 1.03 -15.03 7.52
N ASP A 335 0.03 -14.79 8.37
CA ASP A 335 -0.61 -15.86 9.14
C ASP A 335 -1.67 -16.58 8.29
N GLY A 336 -1.44 -17.86 7.99
CA GLY A 336 -2.36 -18.67 7.19
C GLY A 336 -3.49 -19.35 7.97
N SER A 337 -3.49 -19.31 9.31
CA SER A 337 -4.31 -20.22 10.11
C SER A 337 -5.81 -19.95 9.95
N LEU A 338 -6.25 -18.71 10.17
CA LEU A 338 -7.66 -18.33 10.01
C LEU A 338 -8.12 -18.46 8.55
N TYR A 339 -7.24 -18.06 7.62
CA TYR A 339 -7.50 -18.12 6.19
C TYR A 339 -7.73 -19.57 5.71
N ASN A 340 -6.85 -20.49 6.06
CA ASN A 340 -6.95 -21.90 5.65
C ASN A 340 -8.16 -22.58 6.31
N SER A 341 -8.41 -22.30 7.60
CA SER A 341 -9.61 -22.79 8.28
C SER A 341 -10.90 -22.35 7.57
N CYS A 342 -10.97 -21.08 7.13
CA CYS A 342 -12.10 -20.59 6.34
C CYS A 342 -12.19 -21.27 4.97
N ARG A 343 -11.06 -21.53 4.30
CA ARG A 343 -11.07 -22.22 3.00
C ARG A 343 -11.70 -23.61 3.11
N GLU A 344 -11.36 -24.37 4.13
CA GLU A 344 -11.92 -25.69 4.38
C GLU A 344 -13.41 -25.59 4.75
N LYS A 345 -13.73 -24.79 5.77
CA LYS A 345 -15.10 -24.63 6.29
C LYS A 345 -16.09 -24.19 5.20
N TYR A 346 -15.68 -23.28 4.32
CA TYR A 346 -16.52 -22.73 3.26
C TYR A 346 -16.28 -23.37 1.88
N ARG A 347 -15.59 -24.52 1.83
CA ARG A 347 -15.35 -25.32 0.62
C ARG A 347 -14.67 -24.54 -0.52
N ALA A 348 -13.84 -23.56 -0.17
CA ALA A 348 -13.09 -22.77 -1.14
C ALA A 348 -11.94 -23.57 -1.76
N VAL A 349 -11.43 -24.60 -1.07
CA VAL A 349 -10.40 -25.51 -1.60
C VAL A 349 -10.90 -26.19 -2.89
N GLY A 350 -10.10 -26.13 -3.96
CA GLY A 350 -10.44 -26.68 -5.28
C GLY A 350 -11.46 -25.85 -6.09
N THR A 351 -12.11 -24.85 -5.48
CA THR A 351 -13.03 -23.94 -6.19
C THR A 351 -12.35 -22.60 -6.49
N PHE A 352 -11.64 -22.05 -5.51
CA PHE A 352 -10.91 -20.80 -5.63
C PHE A 352 -9.41 -21.03 -5.41
N MET A 353 -8.60 -20.46 -6.31
CA MET A 353 -7.13 -20.45 -6.20
C MET A 353 -6.67 -19.98 -4.82
N SER A 354 -5.59 -20.54 -4.26
CA SER A 354 -5.03 -20.02 -3.00
C SER A 354 -4.50 -18.58 -3.17
N VAL A 355 -4.46 -17.80 -2.08
CA VAL A 355 -3.95 -16.42 -2.08
C VAL A 355 -2.46 -16.38 -2.48
N TYR A 356 -1.66 -17.34 -2.01
CA TYR A 356 -0.26 -17.49 -2.43
C TYR A 356 -0.16 -17.63 -3.95
N TYR A 357 -0.89 -18.57 -4.52
CA TYR A 357 -0.89 -18.79 -5.96
C TYR A 357 -1.41 -17.58 -6.70
N LYS A 358 -2.37 -16.84 -6.14
CA LYS A 358 -2.90 -15.61 -6.72
C LYS A 358 -1.84 -14.50 -6.79
N SER A 359 -0.98 -14.39 -5.78
CA SER A 359 0.07 -13.35 -5.66
C SER A 359 1.40 -13.67 -6.36
N LYS A 360 1.64 -14.92 -6.76
CA LYS A 360 2.86 -15.33 -7.47
C LYS A 360 2.97 -14.76 -8.89
N LYS A 361 4.20 -14.42 -9.31
CA LYS A 361 4.57 -14.00 -10.67
C LYS A 361 4.35 -15.12 -11.72
N GLY A 362 3.74 -14.79 -12.86
CA GLY A 362 3.68 -15.65 -14.05
C GLY A 362 2.30 -15.76 -14.71
N ARG A 363 2.29 -16.06 -16.02
CA ARG A 363 1.07 -16.47 -16.75
C ARG A 363 0.68 -17.85 -16.24
N LYS A 364 -0.34 -17.90 -15.38
CA LYS A 364 -0.83 -19.15 -14.82
C LYS A 364 -1.57 -19.90 -15.90
N THR A 365 -1.14 -21.11 -16.22
CA THR A 365 -2.01 -22.05 -16.92
C THR A 365 -2.96 -22.68 -15.88
N GLU A 366 -4.22 -22.90 -16.24
CA GLU A 366 -5.19 -23.59 -15.35
C GLU A 366 -4.68 -24.97 -14.89
N LYS A 367 -3.79 -25.57 -15.69
CA LYS A 367 -3.18 -26.87 -15.43
C LYS A 367 -2.22 -26.85 -14.24
N GLU A 368 -1.32 -25.86 -14.17
CA GLU A 368 -0.34 -25.75 -13.06
C GLU A 368 -1.04 -25.50 -11.71
N VAL A 369 -2.12 -24.71 -11.72
CA VAL A 369 -2.92 -24.45 -10.52
C VAL A 369 -3.64 -25.72 -10.07
N ARG A 370 -4.29 -26.43 -10.99
CA ARG A 370 -5.01 -27.68 -10.67
C ARG A 370 -4.08 -28.79 -10.20
N GLU A 371 -2.90 -28.94 -10.82
CA GLU A 371 -1.93 -29.98 -10.45
C GLU A 371 -1.35 -29.77 -9.05
N GLU A 372 -1.15 -28.53 -8.61
CA GLU A 372 -0.66 -28.25 -7.26
C GLU A 372 -1.77 -28.24 -6.20
N GLU A 373 -2.97 -27.78 -6.53
CA GLU A 373 -4.14 -27.90 -5.64
C GLU A 373 -4.51 -29.38 -5.40
N GLN A 374 -4.37 -30.23 -6.41
CA GLN A 374 -4.55 -31.68 -6.26
C GLN A 374 -3.49 -32.27 -5.31
N LYS A 375 -2.22 -31.84 -5.39
CA LYS A 375 -1.18 -32.28 -4.45
C LYS A 375 -1.44 -31.85 -3.02
N GLN A 376 -1.98 -30.64 -2.79
CA GLN A 376 -2.35 -30.19 -1.44
C GLN A 376 -3.52 -31.01 -0.89
N LEU A 377 -4.53 -31.31 -1.72
CA LEU A 377 -5.63 -32.21 -1.35
C LEU A 377 -5.12 -33.61 -1.00
N ASP A 378 -4.28 -34.19 -1.86
CA ASP A 378 -3.75 -35.55 -1.68
C ASP A 378 -2.88 -35.65 -0.40
N ASN A 379 -2.10 -34.60 -0.07
CA ASN A 379 -1.33 -34.54 1.17
C ASN A 379 -2.23 -34.41 2.43
N ALA A 380 -3.29 -33.60 2.36
CA ALA A 380 -4.25 -33.46 3.47
C ALA A 380 -5.01 -34.77 3.75
N TYR A 381 -5.35 -35.54 2.71
CA TYR A 381 -5.93 -36.87 2.87
C TYR A 381 -4.92 -37.88 3.43
N ALA A 382 -3.64 -37.80 3.04
CA ALA A 382 -2.59 -38.67 3.56
C ALA A 382 -2.27 -38.43 5.06
N GLU A 383 -2.45 -37.21 5.57
CA GLU A 383 -2.31 -36.91 7.00
C GLU A 383 -3.51 -37.37 7.84
N LEU A 384 -4.72 -37.39 7.26
CA LEU A 384 -5.93 -37.93 7.89
C LEU A 384 -5.92 -39.47 8.00
N ASP A 385 -5.21 -40.15 7.09
CA ASP A 385 -5.07 -41.61 7.06
C ASP A 385 -3.89 -42.13 7.92
N GLN A 386 -3.18 -41.28 8.64
CA GLN A 386 -2.18 -41.74 9.61
C GLN A 386 -2.88 -42.31 10.85
N PRO A 387 -2.66 -43.59 11.22
CA PRO A 387 -3.23 -44.15 12.43
C PRO A 387 -2.69 -43.40 13.65
N VAL A 388 -3.60 -42.99 14.54
CA VAL A 388 -3.27 -42.43 15.85
C VAL A 388 -2.43 -43.47 16.58
N MET A 389 -1.13 -43.21 16.72
CA MET A 389 -0.29 -44.03 17.60
C MET A 389 -0.64 -43.69 19.04
N GLU A 390 -1.21 -44.68 19.74
CA GLU A 390 -1.44 -44.70 21.20
C GLU A 390 -0.15 -44.47 22.01
#